data_AF-A0A6A4C1I0-F1
#
_entry.id   AF-A0A6A4C1I0-F1
#
_cell.length_a   1.000
_cell.length_b   1.000
_cell.length_c   1.000
_cell.angle_alpha   90.00
_cell.angle_beta   90.00
_cell.angle_gamma   90.00
#
_symmetry.space_group_name_H-M   'P 1'
#
loop_
_entity.id
_entity.type
_entity.pdbx_description
1 polymer ?
#
loop_
_entity_poly.entity_id
_entity_poly.type
_entity_poly.pdbx_seq_one_letter_code
_entity_poly.pdbx_strand_id
1 'polypeptide(L)'
;MLQWFFENGFEVTDPDLLEVAVEHGQLEVVRWLSEHGYAVGSLELVKMAGERYMNVPMTRWLVENGPLLDLSTAMTLVLEDRHIEIAWWVAEKDRSHLVLEALHKNDREVLWWILAHTQFQDESARRSTREAIHGCPKGTQQWFEEAMSQVEACRWCFSTPGIDQEAERGK
;
A
#
# COMPACT_ATOMS: atom_id res chain seq x y z
N MET A 1 11.28 29.59 9.86
CA MET A 1 12.70 29.98 9.85
C MET A 1 13.35 29.69 8.51
N LEU A 2 13.18 28.48 7.95
CA LEU A 2 13.65 28.15 6.59
C LEU A 2 13.16 29.14 5.51
N GLN A 3 11.87 29.45 5.49
CA GLN A 3 11.30 30.47 4.59
C GLN A 3 12.02 31.83 4.68
N TRP A 4 12.31 32.29 5.91
CA TRP A 4 12.99 33.56 6.12
C TRP A 4 14.42 33.54 5.57
N PHE A 5 15.18 32.45 5.77
CA PHE A 5 16.52 32.32 5.20
C PHE A 5 16.49 32.38 3.67
N PHE A 6 15.56 31.64 3.06
CA PHE A 6 15.38 31.65 1.61
C PHE A 6 15.02 33.05 1.07
N GLU A 7 14.07 33.74 1.71
CA GLU A 7 13.67 35.12 1.35
C GLU A 7 14.82 36.14 1.49
N ASN A 8 15.78 35.89 2.38
CA ASN A 8 16.95 36.76 2.57
C ASN A 8 18.16 36.35 1.70
N GLY A 9 17.95 35.48 0.71
CA GLY A 9 18.97 35.09 -0.27
C GLY A 9 20.00 34.10 0.26
N PHE A 10 19.73 33.41 1.36
CA PHE A 10 20.57 32.29 1.78
C PHE A 10 20.27 31.07 0.91
N GLU A 11 21.33 30.46 0.39
CA GLU A 11 21.25 29.20 -0.33
C GLU A 11 20.93 28.07 0.66
N VAL A 12 19.75 27.47 0.49
CA VAL A 12 19.35 26.24 1.18
C VAL A 12 19.63 25.09 0.22
N THR A 13 20.83 24.51 0.33
CA THR A 13 21.32 23.45 -0.58
C THR A 13 21.67 22.16 0.13
N ASP A 14 21.48 22.08 1.44
CA ASP A 14 21.78 20.88 2.21
C ASP A 14 20.85 19.74 1.75
N PRO A 15 21.38 18.68 1.12
CA PRO A 15 20.57 17.57 0.63
C PRO A 15 19.91 16.79 1.78
N ASP A 16 20.52 16.80 2.98
CA ASP A 16 20.05 16.05 4.15
C ASP A 16 18.87 16.75 4.82
N LEU A 17 18.61 18.02 4.47
CA LEU A 17 17.51 18.80 5.05
C LEU A 17 16.13 18.15 4.84
N LEU A 18 15.95 17.48 3.69
CA LEU A 18 14.71 16.75 3.40
C LEU A 18 14.58 15.51 4.29
N GLU A 19 15.66 14.75 4.47
CA GLU A 19 15.70 13.57 5.33
C GLU A 19 15.40 13.94 6.78
N VAL A 20 16.06 14.99 7.30
CA VAL A 20 15.81 15.51 8.66
C VAL A 20 14.35 15.95 8.82
N ALA A 21 13.78 16.63 7.83
CA ALA A 21 12.37 17.04 7.89
C ALA A 21 11.41 15.84 7.89
N VAL A 22 11.73 14.78 7.14
CA VAL A 22 10.97 13.52 7.15
C VAL A 22 11.09 12.81 8.48
N GLU A 23 12.30 12.58 8.99
CA GLU A 23 12.60 11.92 10.28
C GLU A 23 11.85 12.59 11.44
N HIS A 24 11.74 13.93 11.42
CA HIS A 24 11.06 14.70 12.45
C HIS A 24 9.56 14.90 12.17
N GLY A 25 9.00 14.29 11.13
CA GLY A 25 7.57 14.36 10.80
C GLY A 25 7.07 15.74 10.38
N GLN A 26 7.95 16.63 9.90
CA GLN A 26 7.64 18.01 9.56
C GLN A 26 7.05 18.14 8.14
N LEU A 27 5.81 17.65 7.95
CA LEU A 27 5.16 17.57 6.63
C LEU A 27 5.13 18.91 5.88
N GLU A 28 4.87 20.02 6.56
CA GLU A 28 4.83 21.34 5.90
C GLU A 28 6.23 21.79 5.44
N VAL A 29 7.29 21.39 6.14
CA VAL A 29 8.67 21.64 5.70
C VAL A 29 9.00 20.77 4.49
N VAL A 30 8.61 19.50 4.50
CA VAL A 30 8.80 18.58 3.35
C VAL A 30 8.10 19.10 2.09
N ARG A 31 6.85 19.57 2.22
CA ARG A 31 6.11 20.20 1.10
C ARG A 31 6.83 21.43 0.57
N TRP A 32 7.23 22.32 1.48
CA TRP A 32 7.96 23.52 1.10
C TRP A 32 9.27 23.20 0.38
N LEU A 33 10.05 22.24 0.88
CA LEU A 33 11.29 21.80 0.21
C LEU A 33 11.01 21.24 -1.18
N SER A 34 9.97 20.42 -1.33
CA SER A 34 9.56 19.87 -2.62
C SER A 34 9.18 20.95 -3.63
N GLU A 35 8.43 21.98 -3.21
CA GLU A 35 8.08 23.15 -4.04
C GLU A 35 9.32 23.94 -4.49
N HIS A 36 10.42 23.84 -3.75
CA HIS A 36 11.69 24.53 -4.02
C HIS A 36 12.75 23.63 -4.67
N GLY A 37 12.32 22.50 -5.27
CA GLY A 37 13.17 21.67 -6.13
C GLY A 37 13.87 20.51 -5.43
N TYR A 38 13.59 20.26 -4.15
CA TYR A 38 14.07 19.05 -3.48
C TYR A 38 13.36 17.81 -4.00
N ALA A 39 14.12 16.76 -4.31
CA ALA A 39 13.60 15.52 -4.85
C ALA A 39 13.01 14.63 -3.74
N VAL A 40 11.69 14.46 -3.75
CA VAL A 40 10.96 13.57 -2.83
C VAL A 40 10.77 12.14 -3.37
N GLY A 41 11.42 11.84 -4.49
CA GLY A 41 11.28 10.59 -5.25
C GLY A 41 12.06 9.38 -4.70
N SER A 42 12.44 9.38 -3.43
CA SER A 42 13.27 8.32 -2.83
C SER A 42 12.42 7.34 -2.03
N LEU A 43 12.56 6.04 -2.32
CA LEU A 43 11.95 4.97 -1.51
C LEU A 43 12.50 4.97 -0.07
N GLU A 44 13.73 5.45 0.13
CA GLU A 44 14.31 5.57 1.46
C GLU A 44 13.55 6.59 2.32
N LEU A 45 13.14 7.72 1.72
CA LEU A 45 12.29 8.70 2.41
C LEU A 45 10.94 8.10 2.80
N VAL A 46 10.38 7.24 1.96
CA VAL A 46 9.11 6.55 2.27
C VAL A 46 9.31 5.57 3.43
N LYS A 47 10.39 4.79 3.44
CA LYS A 47 10.71 3.86 4.53
C LYS A 47 10.91 4.62 5.83
N MET A 48 11.74 5.65 5.81
CA MET A 48 11.94 6.56 6.94
C MET A 48 10.59 7.07 7.43
N ALA A 49 9.77 7.64 6.55
CA ALA A 49 8.42 8.12 6.84
C ALA A 49 7.48 7.09 7.51
N GLY A 50 7.68 5.79 7.24
CA GLY A 50 6.88 4.68 7.76
C GLY A 50 7.43 4.03 9.03
N GLU A 51 8.60 4.43 9.52
CA GLU A 51 9.11 3.89 10.78
C GLU A 51 8.18 4.24 11.95
N ARG A 52 8.04 3.31 12.89
CA ARG A 52 7.13 3.46 14.04
C ARG A 52 7.34 4.82 14.72
N TYR A 53 6.23 5.49 15.03
CA TYR A 53 6.10 6.88 15.52
C TYR A 53 6.01 7.97 14.44
N MET A 54 6.27 7.64 13.17
CA MET A 54 6.14 8.60 12.07
C MET A 54 4.76 8.56 11.41
N ASN A 55 4.40 9.69 10.83
CA ASN A 55 3.03 10.14 10.64
C ASN A 55 2.42 9.57 9.35
N VAL A 56 1.29 8.84 9.42
CA VAL A 56 0.54 8.31 8.24
C VAL A 56 0.39 9.37 7.12
N PRO A 57 -0.01 10.62 7.42
CA PRO A 57 0.02 11.75 6.49
C PRO A 57 1.33 11.97 5.72
N MET A 58 2.49 11.83 6.37
CA MET A 58 3.80 11.99 5.74
C MET A 58 4.04 10.87 4.72
N THR A 59 3.92 9.62 5.17
CA THR A 59 4.13 8.45 4.31
C THR A 59 3.17 8.49 3.14
N ARG A 60 1.89 8.78 3.37
CA ARG A 60 0.89 8.97 2.32
C ARG A 60 1.31 10.03 1.31
N TRP A 61 1.70 11.22 1.78
CA TRP A 61 2.08 12.30 0.88
C TRP A 61 3.32 11.94 0.05
N LEU A 62 4.30 11.27 0.64
CA LEU A 62 5.49 10.80 -0.08
C LEU A 62 5.16 9.70 -1.09
N VAL A 63 4.21 8.80 -0.81
CA VAL A 63 3.78 7.79 -1.78
C VAL A 63 2.96 8.42 -2.93
N GLU A 64 2.16 9.46 -2.64
CA GLU A 64 1.38 10.18 -3.65
C GLU A 64 2.26 11.05 -4.59
N ASN A 65 3.39 11.58 -4.08
CA ASN A 65 4.25 12.53 -4.82
C ASN A 65 5.63 11.96 -5.17
N GLY A 66 5.94 10.75 -4.69
CA GLY A 66 7.22 10.08 -4.85
C GLY A 66 7.16 8.95 -5.87
N PRO A 67 8.06 7.95 -5.75
CA PRO A 67 8.17 6.87 -6.71
C PRO A 67 7.07 5.81 -6.47
N LEU A 68 6.82 5.00 -7.50
CA LEU A 68 6.04 3.77 -7.32
C LEU A 68 6.73 2.88 -6.28
N LEU A 69 5.93 2.33 -5.36
CA LEU A 69 6.43 1.42 -4.33
C LEU A 69 6.87 0.10 -4.96
N ASP A 70 8.07 -0.34 -4.60
CA ASP A 70 8.48 -1.72 -4.82
C ASP A 70 7.82 -2.65 -3.79
N LEU A 71 7.73 -3.94 -4.14
CA LEU A 71 7.11 -4.97 -3.30
C LEU A 71 7.73 -5.07 -1.90
N SER A 72 9.05 -4.96 -1.76
CA SER A 72 9.73 -5.07 -0.46
C SER A 72 9.34 -3.91 0.45
N THR A 73 9.35 -2.69 -0.07
CA THR A 73 8.94 -1.49 0.66
C THR A 73 7.47 -1.57 1.05
N ALA A 74 6.60 -2.02 0.13
CA ALA A 74 5.18 -2.25 0.42
C ALA A 74 4.95 -3.30 1.51
N MET A 75 5.71 -4.42 1.49
CA MET A 75 5.62 -5.46 2.51
C MET A 75 6.00 -4.94 3.89
N THR A 76 7.09 -4.19 4.02
CA THR A 76 7.50 -3.59 5.30
C THR A 76 6.42 -2.64 5.83
N LEU A 77 5.99 -1.67 5.02
CA LEU A 77 5.01 -0.67 5.43
C LEU A 77 3.66 -1.28 5.85
N VAL A 78 3.15 -2.23 5.07
CA VAL A 78 1.84 -2.83 5.30
C VAL A 78 1.89 -3.92 6.39
N LEU A 79 2.84 -4.86 6.28
CA LEU A 79 2.88 -6.08 7.09
C LEU A 79 3.74 -5.97 8.35
N GLU A 80 4.55 -4.94 8.52
CA GLU A 80 5.41 -4.76 9.70
C GLU A 80 5.09 -3.46 10.46
N ASP A 81 4.94 -2.36 9.71
CA ASP A 81 4.69 -1.02 10.27
C ASP A 81 3.20 -0.67 10.42
N ARG A 82 2.31 -1.51 9.87
CA ARG A 82 0.84 -1.38 9.97
C ARG A 82 0.27 -0.13 9.27
N HIS A 83 0.96 0.40 8.28
CA HIS A 83 0.44 1.43 7.38
C HIS A 83 -0.38 0.78 6.24
N ILE A 84 -1.47 0.11 6.60
CA ILE A 84 -2.24 -0.74 5.68
C ILE A 84 -2.82 0.05 4.52
N GLU A 85 -3.22 1.31 4.75
CA GLU A 85 -3.81 2.19 3.75
C GLU A 85 -2.87 2.48 2.57
N ILE A 86 -1.56 2.32 2.76
CA ILE A 86 -0.57 2.51 1.70
C ILE A 86 -0.76 1.49 0.58
N ALA A 87 -1.37 0.33 0.87
CA ALA A 87 -1.70 -0.65 -0.15
C ALA A 87 -2.62 -0.07 -1.26
N TRP A 88 -3.28 1.07 -1.07
CA TRP A 88 -4.00 1.78 -2.13
C TRP A 88 -3.11 2.13 -3.34
N TRP A 89 -1.85 2.50 -3.08
CA TRP A 89 -0.91 2.97 -4.11
C TRP A 89 0.05 1.88 -4.61
N VAL A 90 -0.11 0.64 -4.13
CA VAL A 90 0.71 -0.50 -4.54
C VAL A 90 0.16 -1.06 -5.86
N ALA A 91 1.06 -1.39 -6.78
CA ALA A 91 0.69 -2.00 -8.05
C ALA A 91 -0.15 -3.27 -7.82
N GLU A 92 -1.11 -3.56 -8.71
CA GLU A 92 -2.04 -4.69 -8.52
C GLU A 92 -1.33 -6.03 -8.32
N LYS A 93 -0.31 -6.31 -9.13
CA LYS A 93 0.54 -7.50 -8.99
C LYS A 93 1.12 -7.63 -7.58
N ASP A 94 1.62 -6.53 -7.03
CA ASP A 94 2.25 -6.51 -5.72
C ASP A 94 1.21 -6.57 -4.59
N ARG A 95 0.00 -6.02 -4.79
CA ARG A 95 -1.14 -6.24 -3.87
C ARG A 95 -1.52 -7.71 -3.79
N SER A 96 -1.47 -8.46 -4.88
CA SER A 96 -1.71 -9.92 -4.84
C SER A 96 -0.68 -10.62 -3.97
N HIS A 97 0.60 -10.24 -4.08
CA HIS A 97 1.66 -10.76 -3.21
C HIS A 97 1.42 -10.40 -1.74
N LEU A 98 1.00 -9.17 -1.44
CA LEU A 98 0.63 -8.76 -0.07
C LEU A 98 -0.51 -9.61 0.50
N VAL A 99 -1.54 -9.91 -0.30
CA VAL A 99 -2.65 -10.78 0.13
C VAL A 99 -2.15 -12.20 0.42
N LEU A 100 -1.31 -12.78 -0.45
CA LEU A 100 -0.76 -14.11 -0.24
C LEU A 100 0.08 -14.20 1.04
N GLU A 101 0.92 -13.20 1.30
CA GLU A 101 1.72 -13.14 2.52
C GLU A 101 0.84 -12.94 3.77
N ALA A 102 -0.16 -12.06 3.70
CA ALA A 102 -1.12 -11.86 4.77
C ALA A 102 -1.95 -13.13 5.07
N LEU A 103 -2.29 -13.92 4.05
CA LEU A 103 -2.94 -15.24 4.22
C LEU A 103 -2.02 -16.20 4.99
N HIS A 104 -0.74 -16.26 4.62
CA HIS A 104 0.24 -17.11 5.29
C HIS A 104 0.42 -16.72 6.76
N LYS A 105 0.44 -15.43 7.07
CA LYS A 105 0.51 -14.90 8.44
C LYS A 105 -0.83 -14.91 9.18
N ASN A 106 -1.93 -15.26 8.50
CA ASN A 106 -3.30 -15.13 9.00
C ASN A 106 -3.62 -13.70 9.51
N ASP A 107 -3.08 -12.69 8.81
CA ASP A 107 -3.25 -11.26 9.13
C ASP A 107 -4.58 -10.74 8.56
N ARG A 108 -5.63 -10.92 9.36
CA ARG A 108 -7.01 -10.60 8.99
C ARG A 108 -7.25 -9.12 8.68
N GLU A 109 -6.49 -8.22 9.30
CA GLU A 109 -6.67 -6.78 9.13
C GLU A 109 -6.21 -6.35 7.72
N VAL A 110 -5.02 -6.79 7.32
CA VAL A 110 -4.48 -6.56 5.99
C VAL A 110 -5.34 -7.23 4.92
N LEU A 111 -5.76 -8.48 5.16
CA LEU A 111 -6.63 -9.22 4.23
C LEU A 111 -7.96 -8.50 4.01
N TRP A 112 -8.62 -8.11 5.10
CA TRP A 112 -9.90 -7.41 5.01
C TRP A 112 -9.73 -6.08 4.26
N TRP A 113 -8.73 -5.29 4.64
CA TRP A 113 -8.54 -3.97 4.05
C TRP A 113 -8.26 -4.05 2.55
N ILE A 114 -7.27 -4.86 2.13
CA ILE A 114 -6.87 -4.93 0.71
C ILE A 114 -8.04 -5.39 -0.13
N LEU A 115 -8.71 -6.48 0.26
CA LEU A 115 -9.77 -7.07 -0.54
C LEU A 115 -11.04 -6.20 -0.55
N ALA A 116 -11.34 -5.48 0.54
CA ALA A 116 -12.48 -4.57 0.59
C ALA A 116 -12.29 -3.29 -0.25
N HIS A 117 -11.03 -2.87 -0.45
CA HIS A 117 -10.71 -1.59 -1.11
C HIS A 117 -10.07 -1.77 -2.49
N THR A 118 -9.92 -3.01 -2.98
CA THR A 118 -9.25 -3.30 -4.26
C THR A 118 -10.12 -4.16 -5.18
N GLN A 119 -10.23 -3.74 -6.44
CA GLN A 119 -10.64 -4.62 -7.53
C GLN A 119 -9.38 -5.17 -8.21
N PHE A 120 -9.17 -6.48 -8.12
CA PHE A 120 -8.19 -7.17 -8.97
C PHE A 120 -8.79 -7.31 -10.36
N GLN A 121 -8.12 -6.87 -11.41
CA GLN A 121 -8.51 -7.07 -12.80
C GLN A 121 -7.79 -8.28 -13.43
N ASP A 122 -6.59 -8.59 -12.95
CA ASP A 122 -5.82 -9.74 -13.42
C ASP A 122 -6.43 -11.06 -12.94
N GLU A 123 -6.88 -11.87 -13.90
CA GLU A 123 -7.48 -13.18 -13.62
C GLU A 123 -6.45 -14.18 -13.08
N SER A 124 -5.16 -14.00 -13.38
CA SER A 124 -4.10 -14.82 -12.76
C SER A 124 -4.01 -14.54 -11.26
N ALA A 125 -3.90 -13.27 -10.88
CA ALA A 125 -3.96 -12.82 -9.49
C ALA A 125 -5.20 -13.33 -8.75
N ARG A 126 -6.40 -13.14 -9.33
CA ARG A 126 -7.66 -13.63 -8.74
C ARG A 126 -7.63 -15.14 -8.49
N ARG A 127 -7.18 -15.93 -9.47
CA ARG A 127 -7.08 -17.38 -9.35
C ARG A 127 -6.13 -17.78 -8.22
N SER A 128 -4.91 -17.24 -8.19
CA SER A 128 -3.92 -17.56 -7.17
C SER A 128 -4.39 -17.17 -5.76
N THR A 129 -5.01 -16.00 -5.60
CA THR A 129 -5.59 -15.58 -4.31
C THR A 129 -6.74 -16.49 -3.88
N ARG A 130 -7.65 -16.83 -4.79
CA ARG A 130 -8.77 -17.76 -4.50
C ARG A 130 -8.27 -19.14 -4.10
N GLU A 131 -7.31 -19.71 -4.83
CA GLU A 131 -6.70 -20.99 -4.49
C GLU A 131 -6.05 -20.97 -3.10
N ALA A 132 -5.35 -19.88 -2.76
CA ALA A 132 -4.75 -19.70 -1.45
C ALA A 132 -5.82 -19.64 -0.34
N ILE A 133 -6.93 -18.92 -0.54
CA ILE A 133 -8.05 -18.86 0.42
C ILE A 133 -8.66 -20.25 0.64
N HIS A 134 -8.91 -21.01 -0.44
CA HIS A 134 -9.41 -22.39 -0.34
C HIS A 134 -8.40 -23.37 0.27
N GLY A 135 -7.10 -23.05 0.24
CA GLY A 135 -6.04 -23.81 0.92
C GLY A 135 -5.90 -23.48 2.41
N CYS A 136 -6.48 -22.39 2.90
CA CYS A 136 -6.36 -21.98 4.30
C CYS A 136 -7.10 -22.93 5.27
N PRO A 137 -6.74 -22.94 6.56
CA PRO A 137 -7.49 -23.67 7.59
C PRO A 137 -8.96 -23.23 7.62
N LYS A 138 -9.86 -24.16 7.98
CA LYS A 138 -11.31 -23.90 8.04
C LYS A 138 -11.70 -22.64 8.81
N GLY A 139 -10.99 -22.31 9.90
CA GLY A 139 -11.26 -21.11 10.68
C GLY A 139 -10.97 -19.80 9.94
N THR A 140 -9.97 -19.79 9.05
CA THR A 140 -9.67 -18.63 8.19
C THR A 140 -10.68 -18.54 7.05
N GLN A 141 -11.10 -19.68 6.48
CA GLN A 141 -12.15 -19.73 5.46
C GLN A 141 -13.50 -19.21 5.98
N GLN A 142 -13.92 -19.69 7.16
CA GLN A 142 -15.15 -19.25 7.78
C GLN A 142 -15.11 -17.75 8.09
N TRP A 143 -13.98 -17.25 8.60
CA TRP A 143 -13.80 -15.81 8.78
C TRP A 143 -13.92 -15.04 7.46
N PHE A 144 -13.36 -15.55 6.37
CA PHE A 144 -13.48 -14.93 5.04
C PHE A 144 -14.93 -14.84 4.58
N GLU A 145 -15.68 -15.93 4.67
CA GLU A 145 -17.09 -15.97 4.32
C GLU A 145 -17.90 -14.97 5.15
N GLU A 146 -17.67 -14.95 6.47
CA GLU A 146 -18.35 -14.02 7.37
C GLU A 146 -17.99 -12.55 7.08
N ALA A 147 -16.69 -12.23 6.97
CA ALA A 147 -16.18 -10.87 6.83
C ALA A 147 -16.44 -10.28 5.43
N MET A 148 -16.46 -11.10 4.39
CA MET A 148 -16.47 -10.63 2.99
C MET A 148 -17.78 -10.95 2.24
N SER A 149 -18.74 -11.66 2.86
CA SER A 149 -20.03 -11.97 2.22
C SER A 149 -20.79 -10.73 1.72
N GLN A 150 -20.63 -9.59 2.40
CA GLN A 150 -21.31 -8.33 2.07
C GLN A 150 -20.48 -7.43 1.15
N VAL A 151 -19.23 -7.79 0.86
CA VAL A 151 -18.33 -6.97 0.05
C VAL A 151 -18.41 -7.44 -1.39
N GLU A 152 -19.13 -6.71 -2.24
CA GLU A 152 -19.36 -7.11 -3.63
C GLU A 152 -18.06 -7.30 -4.42
N ALA A 153 -17.05 -6.46 -4.13
CA ALA A 153 -15.73 -6.53 -4.73
C ALA A 153 -14.99 -7.85 -4.43
N CYS A 154 -15.40 -8.63 -3.43
CA CYS A 154 -14.77 -9.89 -3.04
C CYS A 154 -15.55 -11.14 -3.47
N ARG A 155 -16.68 -11.01 -4.18
CA ARG A 155 -17.49 -12.19 -4.58
C ARG A 155 -16.73 -13.20 -5.43
N TRP A 156 -15.75 -12.74 -6.22
CA TRP A 156 -14.90 -13.61 -7.03
C TRP A 156 -14.04 -14.57 -6.18
N CYS A 157 -13.73 -14.22 -4.93
CA CYS A 157 -12.96 -15.09 -4.02
C CYS A 157 -13.69 -16.40 -3.70
N PHE A 158 -15.02 -16.43 -3.84
CA PHE A 158 -15.87 -17.57 -3.49
C PHE A 158 -16.43 -18.32 -4.71
N SER A 159 -16.15 -17.82 -5.91
CA SER A 159 -16.67 -18.42 -7.15
C SER A 159 -15.88 -19.69 -7.48
N THR A 160 -16.57 -20.82 -7.66
CA THR A 160 -15.92 -22.10 -7.98
C THR A 160 -15.18 -22.02 -9.32
N PRO A 161 -14.00 -22.65 -9.45
CA PRO A 161 -13.27 -22.67 -10.71
C PRO A 161 -14.03 -23.54 -11.73
N GLY A 162 -14.90 -22.93 -12.54
CA GLY A 162 -15.59 -23.66 -13.61
C GLY A 162 -16.78 -23.01 -14.33
N ILE A 163 -17.34 -21.88 -13.88
CA ILE A 163 -18.60 -21.38 -14.47
C ILE A 163 -18.40 -20.23 -15.48
N ASP A 164 -17.28 -19.51 -15.46
CA ASP A 164 -17.12 -18.30 -16.29
C ASP A 164 -16.69 -18.56 -17.75
N GLN A 165 -16.40 -19.80 -18.15
CA GLN A 165 -16.02 -20.11 -19.55
C GLN A 165 -17.21 -20.25 -20.51
N GLU A 166 -18.46 -20.33 -20.03
CA GLU A 166 -19.63 -20.43 -20.92
C GLU A 166 -20.31 -19.07 -21.22
N ALA A 167 -20.01 -18.01 -20.46
CA ALA A 167 -20.65 -16.71 -20.65
C ALA A 167 -20.01 -15.85 -21.77
N GLU A 168 -18.77 -16.12 -22.17
CA GLU A 168 -18.07 -15.34 -23.21
C GLU A 168 -18.08 -15.96 -24.62
N ARG A 169 -18.64 -17.17 -24.79
CA ARG A 169 -18.82 -17.79 -26.12
C ARG A 169 -20.14 -17.48 -26.81
N GLY A 170 -20.96 -16.62 -26.20
CA GLY A 170 -22.33 -16.34 -26.65
C GLY A 170 -22.65 -14.87 -26.85
N LYS A 171 -21.76 -14.07 -27.46
CA LYS A 171 -22.13 -12.78 -28.10
C LYS A 171 -21.25 -12.52 -29.32
#